data_AF-A0A1V6F8L7-F1
#
_entry.id   AF-A0A1V6F8L7-F1
#
_cell.length_a   1.000
_cell.length_b   1.000
_cell.length_c   1.000
_cell.angle_alpha   90.00
_cell.angle_beta   90.00
_cell.angle_gamma   90.00
#
_symmetry.space_group_name_H-M   'P 1'
#
loop_
_entity.id
_entity.type
_entity.pdbx_description
1 polymer ?
#
loop_
_entity_poly.entity_id
_entity_poly.type
_entity_poly.pdbx_seq_one_letter_code
_entity_poly.pdbx_strand_id
1 'polypeptide(L)'
;MSKKISIRKVIPLLLLIISLAGCKPNPLSSDTSESETTEEATMLHFTFPFNDPENYPYPYIGDVHPFYDQKTETWYMFYLDTSGQFHSKLLTSKDGVSWVENKDFWIYSGLQNYAVLNVFERDGVYWSYYAEYHASRSTDLINWYYAGGEYQIPHDTAQFPGGMRDPSVTYDEETNTYYAIGLNYPRRVFSEGIYESNLAITKSIGDNQKAWEPHHNKVFATNLMNQDFECPQLLKIGRRWYVVASQYGNSVHGVGRTSYLIGDLDKNPFEINWQTKTLHHLTTEDLCAAQIAKKDDKFYIYGWIPKEHNRGFWGGFINLPTEVYALEDGTLATRFDNEFAAKVRGANVDKIEESVSLNTGERVEVNTYNRLDNEYRFTMSNDAILEIKQENNNYRIVVTNSTSTPKVQVFTGTYNCFTYDLRPGALTGNNVLRVLGEGRNLEISLNDRYVLTSRIERSLTLDGEIDTNIVLAQQGNISLSSVSTNKLKKRSEL
;
A
#
# COMPACT_ATOMS: atom_id res chain seq x y z
N MET A 1 20.96 -75.84 -12.04
CA MET A 1 21.24 -74.87 -13.13
C MET A 1 19.92 -74.29 -13.63
N SER A 2 19.64 -73.03 -13.34
CA SER A 2 18.97 -72.06 -14.23
C SER A 2 18.81 -70.75 -13.47
N LYS A 3 19.15 -69.65 -14.15
CA LYS A 3 19.49 -68.33 -13.62
C LYS A 3 18.24 -67.50 -13.28
N LYS A 4 18.30 -66.78 -12.16
CA LYS A 4 17.43 -65.63 -11.85
C LYS A 4 17.94 -64.40 -12.61
N ILE A 5 17.05 -63.71 -13.33
CA ILE A 5 17.29 -62.39 -13.92
C ILE A 5 16.65 -61.35 -13.00
N SER A 6 17.44 -60.35 -12.61
CA SER A 6 17.07 -59.18 -11.80
C SER A 6 17.03 -57.96 -12.71
N ILE A 7 15.89 -57.26 -12.79
CA ILE A 7 15.76 -55.98 -13.48
C ILE A 7 15.76 -54.87 -12.41
N ARG A 8 16.85 -54.09 -12.36
CA ARG A 8 16.93 -52.84 -11.60
C ARG A 8 16.48 -51.68 -12.50
N LYS A 9 15.51 -50.89 -12.04
CA LYS A 9 15.16 -49.59 -12.62
C LYS A 9 16.24 -48.57 -12.26
N VAL A 10 16.81 -47.92 -13.28
CA VAL A 10 17.75 -46.79 -13.16
C VAL A 10 16.93 -45.51 -13.23
N ILE A 11 17.06 -44.66 -12.21
CA ILE A 11 16.55 -43.28 -12.18
C ILE A 11 17.68 -42.38 -12.71
N PRO A 12 17.48 -41.53 -13.73
CA PRO A 12 18.48 -40.56 -14.11
C PRO A 12 18.37 -39.33 -13.19
N LEU A 13 19.45 -39.10 -12.45
CA LEU A 13 19.75 -37.89 -11.69
C LEU A 13 20.12 -36.78 -12.70
N LEU A 14 19.26 -35.77 -12.88
CA LEU A 14 19.59 -34.61 -13.73
C LEU A 14 20.44 -33.62 -12.91
N LEU A 15 21.76 -33.65 -13.15
CA LEU A 15 22.70 -32.61 -12.72
C LEU A 15 22.56 -31.40 -13.63
N LEU A 16 22.16 -30.26 -13.08
CA LEU A 16 22.21 -28.97 -13.77
C LEU A 16 23.65 -28.44 -13.72
N ILE A 17 24.36 -28.53 -14.83
CA ILE A 17 25.68 -27.94 -15.04
C ILE A 17 25.50 -26.47 -15.41
N ILE A 18 26.08 -25.58 -14.60
CA ILE A 18 26.23 -24.15 -14.90
C ILE A 18 27.30 -24.04 -15.99
N SER A 19 26.92 -23.60 -17.19
CA SER A 19 27.85 -23.21 -18.24
C SER A 19 28.11 -21.71 -18.21
N LEU A 20 29.30 -21.34 -17.74
CA LEU A 20 29.95 -20.05 -18.04
C LEU A 20 30.42 -20.09 -19.51
N ALA A 21 29.88 -19.20 -20.35
CA ALA A 21 30.47 -18.87 -21.64
C ALA A 21 30.20 -17.39 -21.94
N GLY A 22 31.27 -16.60 -21.89
CA GLY A 22 31.25 -15.20 -22.24
C GLY A 22 31.20 -14.99 -23.75
N CYS A 23 30.39 -14.01 -24.17
CA CYS A 23 30.56 -13.30 -25.42
C CYS A 23 30.46 -11.79 -25.11
N LYS A 24 31.55 -11.07 -25.31
CA LYS A 24 31.59 -9.61 -25.28
C LYS A 24 30.84 -9.04 -26.49
N PRO A 25 30.01 -8.01 -26.35
CA PRO A 25 29.75 -7.05 -27.40
C PRO A 25 30.76 -5.89 -27.29
N ASN A 26 31.33 -5.46 -28.42
CA ASN A 26 32.13 -4.25 -28.53
C ASN A 26 31.26 -3.00 -28.32
N PRO A 27 31.83 -1.88 -27.82
CA PRO A 27 31.08 -0.69 -27.42
C PRO A 27 30.66 0.11 -28.65
N LEU A 28 29.36 0.41 -28.73
CA LEU A 28 28.82 1.50 -29.54
C LEU A 28 28.72 2.75 -28.65
N SER A 29 28.97 3.88 -29.29
CA SER A 29 29.32 5.20 -28.76
C SER A 29 28.56 5.67 -27.52
N SER A 30 29.35 6.23 -26.59
CA SER A 30 28.92 7.11 -25.51
C SER A 30 28.28 8.37 -26.06
N ASP A 31 26.96 8.46 -26.01
CA ASP A 31 26.30 9.74 -25.74
C ASP A 31 26.22 9.87 -24.22
N THR A 32 26.79 10.96 -23.74
CA THR A 32 26.93 11.34 -22.34
C THR A 32 25.56 11.53 -21.68
N SER A 33 25.17 10.56 -20.84
CA SER A 33 24.07 10.71 -19.89
C SER A 33 24.57 11.50 -18.66
N GLU A 34 24.33 12.81 -18.66
CA GLU A 34 24.47 13.63 -17.45
C GLU A 34 23.30 13.35 -16.48
N SER A 35 23.66 12.75 -15.33
CA SER A 35 23.05 12.85 -13.99
C SER A 35 21.56 12.53 -13.75
N GLU A 36 21.09 11.31 -14.01
CA GLU A 36 19.90 10.75 -13.32
C GLU A 36 20.15 10.54 -11.79
N THR A 37 21.38 10.72 -11.31
CA THR A 37 21.88 10.25 -10.02
C THR A 37 21.57 11.13 -8.80
N THR A 38 21.07 12.35 -8.98
CA THR A 38 20.75 13.27 -7.86
C THR A 38 19.26 13.46 -7.61
N GLU A 39 18.40 13.13 -8.57
CA GLU A 39 16.96 13.40 -8.49
C GLU A 39 16.23 12.47 -7.50
N GLU A 40 16.58 11.19 -7.45
CA GLU A 40 15.90 10.20 -6.59
C GLU A 40 16.16 10.42 -5.09
N ALA A 41 17.37 10.88 -4.75
CA ALA A 41 17.70 11.31 -3.38
C ALA A 41 16.90 12.54 -2.92
N THR A 42 16.11 13.15 -3.81
CA THR A 42 15.26 14.31 -3.52
C THR A 42 13.76 14.02 -3.64
N MET A 43 13.36 12.79 -3.99
CA MET A 43 11.96 12.40 -4.08
C MET A 43 11.26 12.39 -2.71
N LEU A 44 9.94 12.65 -2.72
CA LEU A 44 9.09 12.51 -1.54
C LEU A 44 8.64 11.05 -1.36
N HIS A 45 8.32 10.36 -2.46
CA HIS A 45 8.07 8.92 -2.46
C HIS A 45 9.39 8.17 -2.26
N PHE A 46 9.54 7.53 -1.10
CA PHE A 46 10.83 6.96 -0.71
C PHE A 46 11.12 5.63 -1.39
N THR A 47 12.35 5.48 -1.86
CA THR A 47 13.05 4.24 -2.24
C THR A 47 14.53 4.43 -1.90
N PHE A 48 15.30 3.35 -1.84
CA PHE A 48 16.76 3.49 -1.76
C PHE A 48 17.35 3.96 -3.10
N PRO A 49 18.51 4.65 -3.07
CA PRO A 49 19.17 5.10 -4.30
C PRO A 49 19.59 3.91 -5.19
N PHE A 50 19.23 3.93 -6.48
CA PHE A 50 19.68 2.88 -7.41
C PHE A 50 21.16 3.03 -7.82
N ASN A 51 21.76 4.19 -7.55
CA ASN A 51 23.16 4.49 -7.88
C ASN A 51 24.18 3.95 -6.87
N ASP A 52 23.71 3.31 -5.79
CA ASP A 52 24.54 2.64 -4.79
C ASP A 52 24.14 1.16 -4.64
N PRO A 53 24.30 0.36 -5.71
CA PRO A 53 23.89 -1.05 -5.72
C PRO A 53 24.76 -1.93 -4.82
N GLU A 54 25.94 -1.45 -4.40
CA GLU A 54 26.80 -2.17 -3.46
C GLU A 54 26.18 -2.17 -2.06
N ASN A 55 25.64 -1.02 -1.61
CA ASN A 55 24.97 -0.93 -0.32
C ASN A 55 23.48 -1.29 -0.38
N TYR A 56 22.82 -1.05 -1.52
CA TYR A 56 21.39 -1.30 -1.71
C TYR A 56 21.10 -2.17 -2.95
N PRO A 57 21.51 -3.45 -2.96
CA PRO A 57 21.22 -4.37 -4.06
C PRO A 57 19.72 -4.67 -4.24
N TYR A 58 18.92 -4.40 -3.20
CA TYR A 58 17.46 -4.54 -3.17
C TYR A 58 16.82 -3.20 -2.76
N PRO A 59 16.78 -2.23 -3.69
CA PRO A 59 16.48 -0.84 -3.35
C PRO A 59 15.00 -0.55 -3.10
N TYR A 60 14.12 -1.49 -3.45
CA TYR A 60 12.68 -1.35 -3.29
C TYR A 60 12.21 -1.81 -1.91
N ILE A 61 11.10 -1.24 -1.47
CA ILE A 61 10.47 -1.53 -0.17
C ILE A 61 9.34 -2.53 -0.39
N GLY A 62 9.42 -3.71 0.25
CA GLY A 62 8.33 -4.70 0.26
C GLY A 62 7.23 -4.32 1.23
N ASP A 63 6.49 -5.31 1.73
CA ASP A 63 5.38 -5.11 2.65
C ASP A 63 5.83 -4.28 3.87
N VAL A 64 5.03 -3.27 4.21
CA VAL A 64 5.36 -2.26 5.22
C VAL A 64 4.54 -2.45 6.49
N HIS A 65 5.11 -2.15 7.64
CA HIS A 65 4.48 -2.23 8.95
C HIS A 65 4.77 -0.92 9.72
N PRO A 66 4.01 0.15 9.43
CA PRO A 66 4.21 1.44 10.06
C PRO A 66 3.85 1.39 11.55
N PHE A 67 4.61 2.11 12.36
CA PHE A 67 4.33 2.37 13.77
C PHE A 67 4.78 3.79 14.12
N TYR A 68 3.95 4.55 14.84
CA TYR A 68 4.35 5.85 15.37
C TYR A 68 4.60 5.73 16.87
N ASP A 69 5.82 6.00 17.30
CA ASP A 69 6.14 6.07 18.71
C ASP A 69 5.93 7.50 19.22
N GLN A 70 4.92 7.67 20.09
CA GLN A 70 4.64 8.95 20.74
C GLN A 70 5.76 9.40 21.67
N LYS A 71 6.52 8.48 22.28
CA LYS A 71 7.55 8.84 23.25
C LYS A 71 8.74 9.53 22.59
N THR A 72 9.14 9.07 21.42
CA THR A 72 10.24 9.65 20.63
C THR A 72 9.77 10.58 19.52
N GLU A 73 8.45 10.68 19.29
CA GLU A 73 7.85 11.41 18.16
C GLU A 73 8.46 10.97 16.82
N THR A 74 8.51 9.65 16.59
CA THR A 74 9.19 9.07 15.42
C THR A 74 8.30 8.02 14.76
N TRP A 75 8.22 8.09 13.43
CA TRP A 75 7.73 6.99 12.62
C TRP A 75 8.80 5.92 12.48
N TYR A 76 8.42 4.68 12.76
CA TYR A 76 9.17 3.47 12.50
C TYR A 76 8.45 2.72 11.38
N MET A 77 9.07 2.66 10.21
CA MET A 77 8.59 1.88 9.08
C MET A 77 9.39 0.60 9.01
N PHE A 78 8.88 -0.44 9.66
CA PHE A 78 9.41 -1.77 9.42
C PHE A 78 8.95 -2.22 8.03
N TYR A 79 9.80 -2.95 7.31
CA TYR A 79 9.44 -3.47 6.01
C TYR A 79 10.19 -4.77 5.73
N LEU A 80 9.68 -5.55 4.77
CA LEU A 80 10.36 -6.74 4.28
C LEU A 80 11.22 -6.39 3.06
N ASP A 81 12.50 -6.77 3.08
CA ASP A 81 13.39 -6.52 1.95
C ASP A 81 13.01 -7.35 0.70
N THR A 82 13.27 -6.81 -0.49
CA THR A 82 12.93 -7.48 -1.75
C THR A 82 13.99 -8.49 -2.20
N SER A 83 14.77 -9.03 -1.27
CA SER A 83 15.81 -10.04 -1.56
C SER A 83 15.23 -11.43 -1.87
N GLY A 84 13.94 -11.63 -1.59
CA GLY A 84 13.27 -12.93 -1.61
C GLY A 84 13.49 -13.76 -0.34
N GLN A 85 14.30 -13.27 0.60
CA GLN A 85 14.46 -13.86 1.94
C GLN A 85 13.56 -13.20 2.98
N PHE A 86 12.89 -12.09 2.62
CA PHE A 86 11.95 -11.37 3.48
C PHE A 86 12.59 -10.93 4.80
N HIS A 87 13.80 -10.36 4.78
CA HIS A 87 14.38 -9.86 6.03
C HIS A 87 13.58 -8.64 6.49
N SER A 88 13.18 -8.60 7.77
CA SER A 88 12.71 -7.33 8.31
C SER A 88 13.86 -6.32 8.30
N LYS A 89 13.54 -5.09 7.94
CA LYS A 89 14.40 -3.91 7.93
C LYS A 89 13.63 -2.74 8.50
N LEU A 90 14.33 -1.64 8.79
CA LEU A 90 13.73 -0.48 9.45
C LEU A 90 14.16 0.82 8.78
N LEU A 91 13.16 1.66 8.45
CA LEU A 91 13.35 3.09 8.19
C LEU A 91 12.76 3.90 9.35
N THR A 92 13.32 5.07 9.60
CA THR A 92 12.80 6.02 10.59
C THR A 92 12.54 7.38 9.95
N SER A 93 11.55 8.11 10.46
CA SER A 93 11.21 9.44 9.98
C SER A 93 10.56 10.29 11.08
N LYS A 94 10.78 11.62 11.04
CA LYS A 94 10.10 12.58 11.92
C LYS A 94 8.83 13.17 11.32
N ASP A 95 8.74 13.20 10.00
CA ASP A 95 7.66 13.84 9.23
C ASP A 95 6.81 12.84 8.42
N GLY A 96 7.23 11.57 8.35
CA GLY A 96 6.57 10.52 7.57
C GLY A 96 6.89 10.55 6.08
N VAL A 97 7.90 11.33 5.66
CA VAL A 97 8.31 11.55 4.25
C VAL A 97 9.83 11.40 4.12
N SER A 98 10.57 12.03 5.03
CA SER A 98 12.01 12.00 5.11
C SER A 98 12.45 10.74 5.84
N TRP A 99 12.46 9.63 5.12
CA TRP A 99 12.86 8.32 5.65
C TRP A 99 14.38 8.12 5.59
N VAL A 100 14.92 7.52 6.65
CA VAL A 100 16.33 7.15 6.79
C VAL A 100 16.43 5.71 7.27
N GLU A 101 17.26 4.90 6.62
CA GLU A 101 17.53 3.54 7.08
C GLU A 101 18.20 3.53 8.45
N ASN A 102 17.67 2.71 9.34
CA ASN A 102 18.29 2.44 10.61
C ASN A 102 19.18 1.18 10.51
N LYS A 103 20.49 1.40 10.42
CA LYS A 103 21.50 0.32 10.30
C LYS A 103 21.79 -0.41 11.61
N ASP A 104 21.31 0.14 12.73
CA ASP A 104 21.46 -0.47 14.06
C ASP A 104 20.32 -1.45 14.39
N PHE A 105 19.28 -1.51 13.54
CA PHE A 105 18.16 -2.44 13.69
C PHE A 105 18.62 -3.90 13.64
N TRP A 106 18.19 -4.68 14.64
CA TRP A 106 18.61 -6.08 14.75
C TRP A 106 17.50 -6.99 15.27
N ILE A 107 17.45 -8.18 14.66
CA ILE A 107 16.59 -9.29 15.10
C ILE A 107 17.48 -10.38 15.69
N TYR A 108 17.22 -10.72 16.95
CA TYR A 108 17.84 -11.84 17.67
C TYR A 108 16.94 -13.08 17.69
N SER A 109 15.80 -13.06 16.98
CA SER A 109 14.93 -14.22 16.82
C SER A 109 15.50 -15.18 15.78
N GLY A 110 15.69 -16.45 16.15
CA GLY A 110 16.19 -17.50 15.26
C GLY A 110 15.11 -18.27 14.50
N LEU A 111 13.85 -17.84 14.54
CA LEU A 111 12.72 -18.62 13.98
C LEU A 111 12.43 -18.32 12.51
N GLN A 112 12.62 -17.08 12.07
CA GLN A 112 12.40 -16.62 10.68
C GLN A 112 13.29 -15.40 10.39
N ASN A 113 13.50 -15.10 9.11
CA ASN A 113 14.23 -13.89 8.66
C ASN A 113 13.46 -12.59 8.93
N TYR A 114 12.13 -12.69 9.09
CA TYR A 114 11.28 -11.62 9.54
C TYR A 114 10.73 -11.93 10.93
N ALA A 115 10.67 -10.90 11.78
CA ALA A 115 10.11 -11.03 13.12
C ALA A 115 9.34 -9.78 13.56
N VAL A 116 9.28 -8.73 12.74
CA VAL A 116 8.66 -7.45 13.09
C VAL A 116 7.62 -7.07 12.03
N LEU A 117 6.39 -7.50 12.28
CA LEU A 117 5.18 -7.19 11.53
C LEU A 117 4.15 -6.56 12.49
N ASN A 118 3.38 -5.58 12.03
CA ASN A 118 2.25 -4.97 12.75
C ASN A 118 2.52 -4.72 14.25
N VAL A 119 3.28 -3.67 14.56
CA VAL A 119 3.74 -3.38 15.93
C VAL A 119 2.64 -2.72 16.77
N PHE A 120 2.54 -3.12 18.03
CA PHE A 120 1.78 -2.41 19.07
C PHE A 120 2.60 -2.25 20.35
N GLU A 121 2.24 -1.30 21.21
CA GLU A 121 2.89 -1.06 22.49
C GLU A 121 1.95 -1.40 23.65
N ARG A 122 2.50 -2.00 24.70
CA ARG A 122 1.82 -2.16 25.99
C ARG A 122 2.85 -2.20 27.11
N ASP A 123 2.61 -1.43 28.17
CA ASP A 123 3.42 -1.42 29.40
C ASP A 123 4.92 -1.17 29.15
N GLY A 124 5.25 -0.28 28.21
CA GLY A 124 6.65 0.02 27.87
C GLY A 124 7.34 -1.04 27.00
N VAL A 125 6.60 -2.03 26.51
CA VAL A 125 7.11 -3.10 25.64
C VAL A 125 6.40 -3.03 24.30
N TYR A 126 7.19 -3.06 23.24
CA TYR A 126 6.72 -3.18 21.87
C TYR A 126 6.62 -4.64 21.51
N TRP A 127 5.53 -5.01 20.86
CA TRP A 127 5.20 -6.38 20.49
C TRP A 127 4.93 -6.47 19.01
N SER A 128 5.26 -7.63 18.46
CA SER A 128 4.95 -7.99 17.09
C SER A 128 4.70 -9.49 17.03
N TYR A 129 3.84 -9.90 16.11
CA TYR A 129 3.56 -11.31 15.84
C TYR A 129 3.97 -11.63 14.40
N TYR A 130 4.44 -12.86 14.16
CA TYR A 130 4.94 -13.28 12.84
C TYR A 130 4.81 -14.80 12.65
N ALA A 131 4.97 -15.26 11.40
CA ALA A 131 4.89 -16.67 11.02
C ALA A 131 3.60 -17.35 11.53
N GLU A 132 3.69 -18.53 12.14
CA GLU A 132 2.59 -19.22 12.81
C GLU A 132 2.27 -18.61 14.20
N TYR A 133 2.12 -17.28 14.20
CA TYR A 133 1.76 -16.41 15.32
C TYR A 133 2.71 -16.50 16.52
N HIS A 134 4.01 -16.64 16.23
CA HIS A 134 5.06 -16.43 17.22
C HIS A 134 5.17 -14.95 17.56
N ALA A 135 5.48 -14.64 18.82
CA ALA A 135 5.65 -13.27 19.29
C ALA A 135 7.13 -12.89 19.34
N SER A 136 7.43 -11.67 18.90
CA SER A 136 8.67 -10.96 19.20
C SER A 136 8.36 -9.74 20.06
N ARG A 137 9.38 -9.27 20.78
CA ARG A 137 9.27 -8.08 21.61
C ARG A 137 10.52 -7.23 21.57
N SER A 138 10.35 -5.95 21.85
CA SER A 138 11.41 -4.96 21.98
C SER A 138 11.07 -3.96 23.09
N THR A 139 12.07 -3.31 23.65
CA THR A 139 11.91 -2.16 24.56
C THR A 139 12.40 -0.85 23.94
N ASP A 140 12.95 -0.89 22.73
CA ASP A 140 13.57 0.26 22.07
C ASP A 140 13.23 0.38 20.57
N LEU A 141 12.40 -0.54 20.03
CA LEU A 141 12.05 -0.69 18.61
C LEU A 141 13.21 -1.05 17.67
N ILE A 142 14.43 -1.15 18.18
CA ILE A 142 15.66 -1.42 17.41
C ILE A 142 16.08 -2.87 17.58
N ASN A 143 16.10 -3.36 18.82
CA ASN A 143 16.53 -4.70 19.18
C ASN A 143 15.32 -5.59 19.49
N TRP A 144 15.12 -6.62 18.68
CA TRP A 144 13.95 -7.51 18.78
C TRP A 144 14.33 -8.93 19.17
N TYR A 145 13.62 -9.48 20.14
CA TYR A 145 13.86 -10.81 20.70
C TYR A 145 12.63 -11.69 20.58
N TYR A 146 12.83 -12.99 20.42
CA TYR A 146 11.74 -13.95 20.58
C TYR A 146 11.16 -13.84 21.99
N ALA A 147 9.84 -13.66 22.09
CA ALA A 147 9.18 -13.42 23.38
C ALA A 147 9.06 -14.69 24.24
N GLY A 148 9.12 -15.87 23.62
CA GLY A 148 8.89 -17.16 24.28
C GLY A 148 7.64 -17.85 23.77
N GLY A 149 7.61 -19.18 23.89
CA GLY A 149 6.50 -20.00 23.38
C GLY A 149 5.18 -19.76 24.11
N GLU A 150 5.23 -19.30 25.37
CA GLU A 150 4.02 -18.96 26.12
C GLU A 150 3.25 -17.74 25.59
N TYR A 151 3.84 -16.97 24.66
CA TYR A 151 3.18 -15.85 24.00
C TYR A 151 2.69 -16.18 22.58
N GLN A 152 2.92 -17.41 22.09
CA GLN A 152 2.40 -17.83 20.80
C GLN A 152 0.87 -17.94 20.87
N ILE A 153 0.17 -17.36 19.90
CA ILE A 153 -1.27 -17.50 19.79
C ILE A 153 -1.57 -18.92 19.27
N PRO A 154 -2.44 -19.68 19.95
CA PRO A 154 -2.71 -21.07 19.58
C PRO A 154 -3.38 -21.18 18.22
N HIS A 155 -3.13 -22.31 17.55
CA HIS A 155 -3.75 -22.65 16.29
C HIS A 155 -5.08 -23.36 16.47
N ASP A 156 -6.16 -22.80 15.91
CA ASP A 156 -7.42 -23.51 15.67
C ASP A 156 -7.23 -24.57 14.56
N THR A 157 -6.53 -25.65 14.91
CA THR A 157 -6.26 -26.80 14.03
C THR A 157 -7.53 -27.55 13.63
N ALA A 158 -8.62 -27.41 14.39
CA ALA A 158 -9.89 -28.04 14.08
C ALA A 158 -10.56 -27.38 12.86
N GLN A 159 -10.47 -26.06 12.76
CA GLN A 159 -11.07 -25.30 11.67
C GLN A 159 -10.09 -24.99 10.53
N PHE A 160 -8.80 -24.84 10.84
CA PHE A 160 -7.77 -24.37 9.91
C PHE A 160 -6.52 -25.26 9.87
N PRO A 161 -6.63 -26.57 9.64
CA PRO A 161 -5.50 -27.50 9.76
C PRO A 161 -4.31 -27.22 8.81
N GLY A 162 -4.46 -26.38 7.79
CA GLY A 162 -3.40 -25.98 6.85
C GLY A 162 -2.43 -24.92 7.37
N GLY A 163 -2.63 -24.40 8.58
CA GLY A 163 -1.73 -23.42 9.23
C GLY A 163 -2.28 -21.99 9.23
N MET A 164 -1.44 -21.05 9.64
CA MET A 164 -1.77 -19.62 9.73
C MET A 164 -0.57 -18.72 9.37
N ARG A 165 -0.82 -17.45 9.02
CA ARG A 165 0.21 -16.44 8.77
C ARG A 165 -0.30 -15.01 8.92
N ASP A 166 0.62 -14.06 8.80
CA ASP A 166 0.42 -12.60 8.82
C ASP A 166 -0.48 -12.12 9.96
N PRO A 167 -0.14 -12.44 11.21
CA PRO A 167 -0.89 -11.95 12.35
C PRO A 167 -0.76 -10.43 12.49
N SER A 168 -1.87 -9.80 12.82
CA SER A 168 -1.96 -8.48 13.42
C SER A 168 -2.61 -8.62 14.79
N VAL A 169 -2.02 -7.96 15.79
CA VAL A 169 -2.53 -7.96 17.15
C VAL A 169 -2.73 -6.52 17.61
N THR A 170 -3.85 -6.29 18.28
CA THR A 170 -4.19 -4.98 18.85
C THR A 170 -4.78 -5.16 20.24
N TYR A 171 -4.55 -4.18 21.10
CA TYR A 171 -5.10 -4.15 22.45
C TYR A 171 -6.22 -3.11 22.53
N ASP A 172 -7.37 -3.52 23.05
CA ASP A 172 -8.50 -2.63 23.32
C ASP A 172 -8.59 -2.32 24.81
N GLU A 173 -8.23 -1.09 25.18
CA GLU A 173 -8.24 -0.62 26.57
C GLU A 173 -9.65 -0.60 27.17
N GLU A 174 -10.70 -0.41 26.35
CA GLU A 174 -12.09 -0.39 26.82
C GLU A 174 -12.55 -1.75 27.36
N THR A 175 -12.05 -2.83 26.75
CA THR A 175 -12.43 -4.20 27.11
C THR A 175 -11.30 -4.98 27.79
N ASN A 176 -10.13 -4.37 27.96
CA ASN A 176 -8.89 -5.00 28.45
C ASN A 176 -8.62 -6.35 27.74
N THR A 177 -8.76 -6.35 26.42
CA THR A 177 -8.70 -7.56 25.59
C THR A 177 -7.75 -7.36 24.43
N TYR A 178 -6.90 -8.36 24.18
CA TYR A 178 -6.13 -8.44 22.95
C TYR A 178 -6.98 -9.13 21.89
N TYR A 179 -6.98 -8.58 20.68
CA TYR A 179 -7.57 -9.21 19.51
C TYR A 179 -6.47 -9.50 18.50
N ALA A 180 -6.59 -10.64 17.84
CA ALA A 180 -5.69 -11.01 16.75
C ALA A 180 -6.51 -11.34 15.50
N ILE A 181 -5.97 -10.95 14.35
CA ILE A 181 -6.46 -11.36 13.05
C ILE A 181 -5.29 -11.86 12.21
N GLY A 182 -5.53 -12.83 11.34
CA GLY A 182 -4.58 -13.16 10.29
C GLY A 182 -5.13 -14.17 9.32
N LEU A 183 -4.31 -14.56 8.36
CA LEU A 183 -4.62 -15.61 7.41
C LEU A 183 -4.59 -16.97 8.10
N ASN A 184 -5.64 -17.75 7.86
CA ASN A 184 -5.80 -19.09 8.39
C ASN A 184 -6.24 -20.00 7.25
N TYR A 185 -5.66 -21.20 7.16
CA TYR A 185 -5.84 -22.09 6.02
C TYR A 185 -6.68 -23.31 6.39
N PRO A 186 -7.94 -23.41 5.94
CA PRO A 186 -8.67 -24.68 6.01
C PRO A 186 -7.94 -25.81 5.29
N ARG A 187 -7.23 -25.51 4.19
CA ARG A 187 -6.39 -26.46 3.48
C ARG A 187 -5.23 -25.76 2.79
N ARG A 188 -4.00 -26.25 3.03
CA ARG A 188 -2.78 -25.77 2.37
C ARG A 188 -1.93 -26.95 1.91
N VAL A 189 -1.72 -27.09 0.61
CA VAL A 189 -0.91 -28.17 0.01
C VAL A 189 0.03 -27.55 -1.04
N PHE A 190 1.25 -27.23 -0.61
CA PHE A 190 2.25 -26.54 -1.44
C PHE A 190 2.55 -27.27 -2.76
N SER A 191 2.70 -28.59 -2.72
CA SER A 191 3.01 -29.41 -3.91
C SER A 191 1.91 -29.42 -4.97
N GLU A 192 0.68 -29.08 -4.59
CA GLU A 192 -0.49 -29.04 -5.47
C GLU A 192 -0.91 -27.59 -5.80
N GLY A 193 -0.21 -26.58 -5.27
CA GLY A 193 -0.59 -25.18 -5.43
C GLY A 193 -1.96 -24.84 -4.83
N ILE A 194 -2.35 -25.55 -3.76
CA ILE A 194 -3.63 -25.33 -3.07
C ILE A 194 -3.40 -24.46 -1.86
N TYR A 195 -3.97 -23.26 -1.88
CA TYR A 195 -4.04 -22.34 -0.76
C TYR A 195 -5.50 -21.93 -0.57
N GLU A 196 -6.24 -22.73 0.18
CA GLU A 196 -7.59 -22.37 0.61
C GLU A 196 -7.48 -21.61 1.93
N SER A 197 -7.89 -20.35 1.94
CA SER A 197 -7.69 -19.44 3.08
C SER A 197 -8.97 -18.72 3.51
N ASN A 198 -8.94 -18.21 4.73
CA ASN A 198 -9.89 -17.25 5.29
C ASN A 198 -9.11 -16.33 6.24
N LEU A 199 -9.60 -15.11 6.47
CA LEU A 199 -9.16 -14.37 7.64
C LEU A 199 -9.90 -14.92 8.86
N ALA A 200 -9.23 -15.01 10.00
CA ALA A 200 -9.87 -15.43 11.24
C ALA A 200 -9.46 -14.54 12.40
N ILE A 201 -10.41 -14.26 13.28
CA ILE A 201 -10.23 -13.40 14.45
C ILE A 201 -10.26 -14.26 15.71
N THR A 202 -9.33 -14.02 16.63
CA THR A 202 -9.33 -14.57 18.00
C THR A 202 -9.14 -13.45 19.02
N LYS A 203 -9.33 -13.78 20.30
CA LYS A 203 -9.15 -12.84 21.42
C LYS A 203 -8.45 -13.50 22.59
N SER A 204 -7.82 -12.69 23.44
CA SER A 204 -7.25 -13.15 24.70
C SER A 204 -8.33 -13.57 25.70
N ILE A 205 -7.96 -14.48 26.59
CA ILE A 205 -8.74 -14.83 27.78
C ILE A 205 -8.24 -13.93 28.92
N GLY A 206 -9.00 -12.88 29.19
CA GLY A 206 -8.63 -11.82 30.14
C GLY A 206 -7.55 -10.89 29.59
N ASP A 207 -6.99 -10.07 30.48
CA ASP A 207 -5.99 -9.04 30.15
C ASP A 207 -4.57 -9.62 30.15
N ASN A 208 -4.28 -10.56 29.24
CA ASN A 208 -2.93 -11.10 29.05
C ASN A 208 -2.73 -11.69 27.65
N GLN A 209 -1.48 -11.76 27.20
CA GLN A 209 -1.09 -12.30 25.89
C GLN A 209 -0.78 -13.82 25.91
N LYS A 210 -1.00 -14.50 27.05
CA LYS A 210 -0.58 -15.90 27.26
C LYS A 210 -1.72 -16.91 27.14
N ALA A 211 -2.96 -16.45 27.22
CA ALA A 211 -4.14 -17.27 27.12
C ALA A 211 -5.08 -16.66 26.07
N TRP A 212 -5.55 -17.49 25.15
CA TRP A 212 -6.36 -17.10 23.99
C TRP A 212 -7.51 -18.08 23.80
N GLU A 213 -8.59 -17.59 23.20
CA GLU A 213 -9.69 -18.45 22.78
C GLU A 213 -9.18 -19.48 21.76
N PRO A 214 -9.44 -20.78 21.96
CA PRO A 214 -8.98 -21.83 21.03
C PRO A 214 -9.77 -21.82 19.70
N HIS A 215 -10.92 -21.17 19.67
CA HIS A 215 -11.78 -21.05 18.49
C HIS A 215 -11.57 -19.71 17.80
N HIS A 216 -11.35 -19.72 16.49
CA HIS A 216 -11.18 -18.51 15.69
C HIS A 216 -12.43 -18.26 14.83
N ASN A 217 -12.93 -17.02 14.82
CA ASN A 217 -14.10 -16.63 14.03
C ASN A 217 -13.69 -16.29 12.59
N LYS A 218 -14.28 -16.98 11.61
CA LYS A 218 -14.11 -16.62 10.18
C LYS A 218 -14.63 -15.23 9.88
N VAL A 219 -13.89 -14.54 9.01
CA VAL A 219 -14.28 -13.26 8.46
C VAL A 219 -15.17 -13.43 7.23
N PHE A 220 -14.86 -14.37 6.33
CA PHE A 220 -15.61 -14.58 5.10
C PHE A 220 -16.48 -15.83 5.16
N ALA A 221 -17.70 -15.75 4.61
CA ALA A 221 -18.63 -16.88 4.54
C ALA A 221 -18.07 -18.06 3.73
N THR A 222 -17.33 -17.74 2.66
CA THR A 222 -16.71 -18.70 1.77
C THR A 222 -15.20 -18.57 1.89
N ASN A 223 -14.49 -19.70 1.93
CA ASN A 223 -13.03 -19.70 1.85
C ASN A 223 -12.59 -19.30 0.44
N LEU A 224 -11.40 -18.72 0.35
CA LEU A 224 -10.85 -18.20 -0.90
C LEU A 224 -9.77 -19.17 -1.40
N MET A 225 -9.78 -19.46 -2.70
CA MET A 225 -8.78 -20.31 -3.33
C MET A 225 -7.73 -19.46 -4.02
N ASN A 226 -6.47 -19.52 -3.56
CA ASN A 226 -5.33 -18.82 -4.14
C ASN A 226 -5.52 -17.28 -4.23
N GLN A 227 -6.26 -16.71 -3.27
CA GLN A 227 -6.59 -15.28 -3.21
C GLN A 227 -6.51 -14.78 -1.76
N ASP A 228 -5.34 -14.95 -1.15
CA ASP A 228 -5.12 -14.62 0.25
C ASP A 228 -5.32 -13.11 0.50
N PHE A 229 -6.00 -12.76 1.59
CA PHE A 229 -6.03 -11.40 2.12
C PHE A 229 -4.77 -11.14 2.96
N GLU A 230 -3.76 -10.59 2.31
CA GLU A 230 -2.44 -10.24 2.83
C GLU A 230 -2.48 -9.05 3.78
N CYS A 231 -1.49 -8.99 4.68
CA CYS A 231 -1.30 -7.90 5.63
C CYS A 231 -2.58 -7.48 6.39
N PRO A 232 -3.37 -8.44 6.93
CA PRO A 232 -4.61 -8.09 7.60
C PRO A 232 -4.35 -7.31 8.88
N GLN A 233 -5.25 -6.37 9.18
CA GLN A 233 -5.26 -5.62 10.42
C GLN A 233 -6.67 -5.59 11.00
N LEU A 234 -6.72 -5.59 12.33
CA LEU A 234 -7.91 -5.25 13.07
C LEU A 234 -7.66 -3.91 13.74
N LEU A 235 -8.52 -2.94 13.46
CA LEU A 235 -8.32 -1.56 13.95
C LEU A 235 -9.64 -0.95 14.38
N LYS A 236 -9.59 -0.11 15.40
CA LYS A 236 -10.75 0.60 15.95
C LYS A 236 -10.63 2.09 15.62
N ILE A 237 -11.58 2.62 14.84
CA ILE A 237 -11.69 4.06 14.57
C ILE A 237 -13.01 4.54 15.16
N GLY A 238 -12.91 5.39 16.18
CA GLY A 238 -14.06 5.82 16.96
C GLY A 238 -14.78 4.62 17.58
N ARG A 239 -16.06 4.45 17.22
CA ARG A 239 -16.97 3.47 17.83
C ARG A 239 -17.13 2.18 17.02
N ARG A 240 -16.29 1.98 16.01
CA ARG A 240 -16.36 0.81 15.12
C ARG A 240 -15.01 0.14 14.96
N TRP A 241 -15.07 -1.17 14.82
CA TRP A 241 -13.96 -2.00 14.39
C TRP A 241 -13.97 -2.18 12.88
N TYR A 242 -12.77 -2.33 12.32
CA TYR A 242 -12.56 -2.54 10.90
C TYR A 242 -11.60 -3.71 10.71
N VAL A 243 -11.94 -4.59 9.77
CA VAL A 243 -10.97 -5.53 9.19
C VAL A 243 -10.42 -4.84 7.94
N VAL A 244 -9.10 -4.74 7.84
CA VAL A 244 -8.41 -4.16 6.67
C VAL A 244 -7.41 -5.17 6.14
N ALA A 245 -7.33 -5.37 4.83
CA ALA A 245 -6.37 -6.29 4.20
C ALA A 245 -6.25 -6.01 2.69
N SER A 246 -5.19 -6.51 2.06
CA SER A 246 -5.00 -6.44 0.61
C SER A 246 -5.13 -7.82 -0.03
N GLN A 247 -6.01 -7.96 -1.03
CA GLN A 247 -6.24 -9.26 -1.65
C GLN A 247 -5.18 -9.58 -2.71
N TYR A 248 -4.50 -10.71 -2.56
CA TYR A 248 -3.62 -11.29 -3.58
C TYR A 248 -4.42 -11.87 -4.75
N GLY A 249 -3.88 -11.78 -5.96
CA GLY A 249 -4.42 -12.41 -7.16
C GLY A 249 -5.49 -11.59 -7.90
N ASN A 250 -5.84 -10.40 -7.39
CA ASN A 250 -6.76 -9.46 -8.04
C ASN A 250 -6.07 -8.26 -8.71
N SER A 251 -4.75 -8.15 -8.57
CA SER A 251 -3.92 -7.11 -9.18
C SER A 251 -2.88 -7.71 -10.12
N VAL A 252 -2.47 -6.94 -11.13
CA VAL A 252 -1.29 -7.28 -11.95
C VAL A 252 0.01 -7.28 -11.13
N HIS A 253 -0.01 -6.63 -9.96
CA HIS A 253 1.13 -6.53 -9.03
C HIS A 253 1.22 -7.71 -8.04
N GLY A 254 0.30 -8.68 -8.13
CA GLY A 254 0.19 -9.78 -7.17
C GLY A 254 -0.69 -9.37 -6.00
N VAL A 255 -0.18 -8.50 -5.11
CA VAL A 255 -0.96 -7.87 -4.04
C VAL A 255 -1.49 -6.53 -4.54
N GLY A 256 -2.74 -6.21 -4.23
CA GLY A 256 -3.40 -5.01 -4.75
C GLY A 256 -3.92 -4.08 -3.67
N ARG A 257 -4.99 -3.38 -4.06
CA ARG A 257 -5.67 -2.37 -3.25
C ARG A 257 -6.03 -2.83 -1.85
N THR A 258 -5.97 -1.90 -0.91
CA THR A 258 -6.46 -2.08 0.46
C THR A 258 -7.98 -2.14 0.46
N SER A 259 -8.49 -3.23 0.99
CA SER A 259 -9.92 -3.47 1.18
C SER A 259 -10.27 -3.48 2.66
N TYR A 260 -11.54 -3.23 2.99
CA TYR A 260 -11.99 -3.22 4.37
C TYR A 260 -13.43 -3.69 4.56
N LEU A 261 -13.72 -4.19 5.77
CA LEU A 261 -15.06 -4.49 6.27
C LEU A 261 -15.38 -3.58 7.45
N ILE A 262 -16.64 -3.20 7.59
CA ILE A 262 -17.12 -2.31 8.65
C ILE A 262 -17.82 -3.15 9.72
N GLY A 263 -17.30 -3.10 10.95
CA GLY A 263 -17.90 -3.71 12.12
C GLY A 263 -19.16 -2.99 12.59
N ASP A 264 -19.96 -3.66 13.40
CA ASP A 264 -21.15 -3.06 14.01
C ASP A 264 -20.78 -1.98 15.05
N LEU A 265 -21.65 -0.99 15.21
CA LEU A 265 -21.44 0.13 16.13
C LEU A 265 -21.40 -0.40 17.56
N ASP A 266 -20.38 0.01 18.32
CA ASP A 266 -20.17 -0.36 19.73
C ASP A 266 -20.10 -1.86 20.02
N LYS A 267 -19.83 -2.69 19.01
CA LYS A 267 -19.62 -4.12 19.20
C LYS A 267 -18.15 -4.46 19.18
N ASN A 268 -17.75 -5.39 20.03
CA ASN A 268 -16.42 -5.95 19.94
C ASN A 268 -16.26 -6.81 18.67
N PRO A 269 -15.04 -6.93 18.13
CA PRO A 269 -14.81 -7.57 16.84
C PRO A 269 -15.03 -9.08 16.91
N PHE A 270 -15.01 -9.69 18.09
CA PHE A 270 -15.26 -11.12 18.25
C PHE A 270 -16.76 -11.47 18.27
N GLU A 271 -17.65 -10.52 18.56
CA GLU A 271 -19.12 -10.70 18.52
C GLU A 271 -19.76 -10.37 17.17
N ILE A 272 -19.00 -9.73 16.27
CA ILE A 272 -19.50 -9.31 14.96
C ILE A 272 -19.57 -10.51 14.03
N ASN A 273 -20.71 -10.67 13.34
CA ASN A 273 -20.81 -11.60 12.22
C ASN A 273 -20.21 -10.99 10.95
N TRP A 274 -18.89 -11.08 10.81
CA TRP A 274 -18.12 -10.54 9.69
C TRP A 274 -18.52 -11.13 8.33
N GLN A 275 -19.01 -12.38 8.32
CA GLN A 275 -19.39 -13.10 7.10
C GLN A 275 -20.58 -12.47 6.36
N THR A 276 -21.26 -11.52 7.00
CA THR A 276 -22.39 -10.76 6.43
C THR A 276 -22.01 -9.35 5.98
N LYS A 277 -20.76 -8.92 6.21
CA LYS A 277 -20.31 -7.56 5.92
C LYS A 277 -19.93 -7.41 4.45
N THR A 278 -20.16 -6.21 3.92
CA THR A 278 -19.80 -5.85 2.56
C THR A 278 -18.33 -5.45 2.50
N LEU A 279 -17.60 -5.99 1.52
CA LEU A 279 -16.24 -5.59 1.23
C LEU A 279 -16.23 -4.22 0.53
N HIS A 280 -15.45 -3.31 1.07
CA HIS A 280 -15.17 -1.99 0.49
C HIS A 280 -13.71 -1.89 0.07
N HIS A 281 -13.39 -0.91 -0.77
CA HIS A 281 -12.02 -0.58 -1.15
C HIS A 281 -11.68 0.82 -0.63
N LEU A 282 -10.45 0.99 -0.15
CA LEU A 282 -9.95 2.24 0.41
C LEU A 282 -8.94 2.92 -0.52
N THR A 283 -8.17 2.12 -1.25
CA THR A 283 -7.08 2.56 -2.12
C THR A 283 -7.19 1.95 -3.51
N THR A 284 -6.26 2.28 -4.40
CA THR A 284 -6.16 1.74 -5.77
C THR A 284 -5.26 0.51 -5.80
N GLU A 285 -5.22 -0.17 -6.95
CA GLU A 285 -4.38 -1.36 -7.16
C GLU A 285 -2.87 -1.10 -6.98
N ASP A 286 -2.47 0.17 -7.09
CA ASP A 286 -1.07 0.61 -7.04
C ASP A 286 -0.63 1.06 -5.64
N LEU A 287 -1.48 0.86 -4.61
CA LEU A 287 -1.06 0.99 -3.21
C LEU A 287 -1.20 -0.37 -2.53
N CYS A 288 -0.14 -1.15 -2.64
CA CYS A 288 -0.11 -2.57 -2.30
C CYS A 288 0.27 -2.78 -0.84
N ALA A 289 -0.27 -3.86 -0.25
CA ALA A 289 0.01 -4.34 1.10
C ALA A 289 -0.05 -3.23 2.18
N ALA A 290 -0.93 -2.24 1.99
CA ALA A 290 -0.92 -1.07 2.83
C ALA A 290 -1.53 -1.35 4.20
N GLN A 291 -0.90 -0.80 5.23
CA GLN A 291 -1.28 -0.91 6.62
C GLN A 291 -1.50 0.47 7.23
N ILE A 292 -2.42 0.53 8.19
CA ILE A 292 -2.83 1.73 8.89
C ILE A 292 -2.17 1.76 10.26
N ALA A 293 -1.58 2.90 10.61
CA ALA A 293 -1.00 3.18 11.90
C ALA A 293 -1.62 4.43 12.52
N LYS A 294 -1.73 4.44 13.85
CA LYS A 294 -2.23 5.59 14.59
C LYS A 294 -1.08 6.52 14.93
N LYS A 295 -1.25 7.81 14.67
CA LYS A 295 -0.41 8.90 15.18
C LYS A 295 -1.35 9.88 15.88
N ASP A 296 -1.18 9.99 17.20
CA ASP A 296 -2.04 10.79 18.07
C ASP A 296 -3.52 10.40 17.94
N ASP A 297 -4.40 11.31 17.51
CA ASP A 297 -5.82 11.05 17.29
C ASP A 297 -6.17 10.66 15.84
N LYS A 298 -5.16 10.59 14.97
CA LYS A 298 -5.32 10.31 13.53
C LYS A 298 -4.79 8.95 13.14
N PHE A 299 -5.28 8.46 12.01
CA PHE A 299 -4.83 7.22 11.39
C PHE A 299 -4.19 7.53 10.05
N TYR A 300 -3.07 6.89 9.75
CA TYR A 300 -2.32 7.09 8.51
C TYR A 300 -2.10 5.76 7.82
N ILE A 301 -2.25 5.73 6.49
CA ILE A 301 -2.03 4.54 5.67
C ILE A 301 -0.71 4.64 4.92
N TYR A 302 0.08 3.57 5.02
CA TYR A 302 1.30 3.39 4.25
C TYR A 302 1.31 2.03 3.56
N GLY A 303 1.72 2.01 2.30
CA GLY A 303 1.92 0.83 1.48
C GLY A 303 3.07 1.05 0.51
N TRP A 304 3.35 0.04 -0.33
CA TRP A 304 4.31 0.19 -1.41
C TRP A 304 3.59 0.40 -2.74
N ILE A 305 4.13 1.32 -3.54
CA ILE A 305 3.74 1.61 -4.91
C ILE A 305 4.62 0.79 -5.83
N PRO A 306 4.08 -0.07 -6.70
CA PRO A 306 4.85 -1.03 -7.47
C PRO A 306 5.94 -0.37 -8.30
N LYS A 307 7.08 -1.05 -8.46
CA LYS A 307 8.16 -0.61 -9.37
C LYS A 307 7.65 -0.35 -10.79
N GLU A 308 6.80 -1.24 -11.30
CA GLU A 308 6.35 -1.28 -12.69
C GLU A 308 4.84 -1.08 -12.74
N HIS A 309 4.36 -0.34 -13.74
CA HIS A 309 2.94 -0.01 -13.87
C HIS A 309 2.06 -1.15 -14.39
N ASN A 310 2.63 -2.16 -15.08
CA ASN A 310 1.83 -3.16 -15.82
C ASN A 310 2.25 -4.62 -15.59
N ARG A 311 3.10 -4.89 -14.60
CA ARG A 311 3.58 -6.25 -14.30
C ARG A 311 3.87 -6.45 -12.82
N GLY A 312 3.84 -7.71 -12.42
CA GLY A 312 4.15 -8.15 -11.07
C GLY A 312 5.60 -7.91 -10.71
N PHE A 313 5.80 -7.12 -9.66
CA PHE A 313 7.05 -7.04 -8.91
C PHE A 313 6.66 -6.75 -7.46
N TRP A 314 7.17 -7.54 -6.52
CA TRP A 314 6.88 -7.34 -5.11
C TRP A 314 7.77 -6.23 -4.55
N GLY A 315 7.13 -5.15 -4.10
CA GLY A 315 7.78 -3.97 -3.53
C GLY A 315 7.92 -2.79 -4.48
N GLY A 316 8.27 -1.64 -3.90
CA GLY A 316 8.52 -0.42 -4.67
C GLY A 316 8.75 0.80 -3.77
N PHE A 317 7.94 1.84 -3.95
CA PHE A 317 8.11 3.15 -3.31
C PHE A 317 7.11 3.32 -2.17
N ILE A 318 7.47 4.01 -1.09
CA ILE A 318 6.50 4.36 -0.03
C ILE A 318 5.63 5.54 -0.51
N ASN A 319 4.31 5.44 -0.31
CA ASN A 319 3.38 6.53 -0.59
C ASN A 319 3.54 7.70 0.40
N LEU A 320 2.98 8.85 0.02
CA LEU A 320 2.96 10.06 0.83
C LEU A 320 1.98 9.93 2.01
N PRO A 321 2.22 10.66 3.12
CA PRO A 321 1.36 10.63 4.31
C PRO A 321 -0.11 10.88 3.97
N THR A 322 -0.90 9.82 4.12
CA THR A 322 -2.34 9.82 3.81
C THR A 322 -3.12 9.50 5.07
N GLU A 323 -3.93 10.45 5.52
CA GLU A 323 -4.83 10.27 6.65
C GLU A 323 -6.03 9.42 6.24
N VAL A 324 -6.38 8.45 7.07
CA VAL A 324 -7.61 7.65 7.01
C VAL A 324 -8.56 8.14 8.10
N TYR A 325 -9.82 8.38 7.74
CA TYR A 325 -10.83 8.78 8.71
C TYR A 325 -12.18 8.13 8.40
N ALA A 326 -12.98 7.91 9.44
CA ALA A 326 -14.32 7.37 9.31
C ALA A 326 -15.33 8.48 9.01
N LEU A 327 -16.25 8.20 8.09
CA LEU A 327 -17.43 9.03 7.83
C LEU A 327 -18.58 8.61 8.76
N GLU A 328 -19.66 9.39 8.76
CA GLU A 328 -20.81 9.19 9.65
C GLU A 328 -21.48 7.81 9.48
N ASP A 329 -21.53 7.30 8.25
CA ASP A 329 -22.05 5.96 7.92
C ASP A 329 -21.09 4.82 8.31
N GLY A 330 -19.91 5.15 8.85
CA GLY A 330 -18.87 4.22 9.25
C GLY A 330 -17.93 3.80 8.12
N THR A 331 -18.16 4.20 6.88
CA THR A 331 -17.20 3.95 5.79
C THR A 331 -15.92 4.77 5.97
N LEU A 332 -14.83 4.33 5.35
CA LEU A 332 -13.55 5.01 5.43
C LEU A 332 -13.31 5.91 4.21
N ALA A 333 -12.64 7.04 4.45
CA ALA A 333 -12.20 8.01 3.47
C ALA A 333 -10.72 8.35 3.69
N THR A 334 -10.07 8.86 2.64
CA THR A 334 -8.64 9.25 2.67
C THR A 334 -8.43 10.69 2.23
N ARG A 335 -7.45 11.36 2.84
CA ARG A 335 -6.97 12.69 2.43
C ARG A 335 -5.46 12.80 2.66
N PHE A 336 -4.78 13.69 1.94
CA PHE A 336 -3.41 14.00 2.30
C PHE A 336 -3.36 14.64 3.70
N ASP A 337 -2.28 14.41 4.43
CA ASP A 337 -2.02 15.17 5.65
C ASP A 337 -1.94 16.67 5.34
N ASN A 338 -2.70 17.50 6.07
CA ASN A 338 -2.81 18.93 5.77
C ASN A 338 -1.48 19.68 5.89
N GLU A 339 -0.65 19.33 6.88
CA GLU A 339 0.63 20.01 7.10
C GLU A 339 1.61 19.64 6.00
N PHE A 340 1.71 18.35 5.69
CA PHE A 340 2.49 17.86 4.55
C PHE A 340 2.03 18.52 3.25
N ALA A 341 0.73 18.44 2.95
CA ALA A 341 0.15 18.92 1.71
C ALA A 341 0.36 20.42 1.51
N ALA A 342 0.40 21.22 2.58
CA ALA A 342 0.75 22.63 2.51
C ALA A 342 2.25 22.85 2.26
N LYS A 343 3.12 22.07 2.91
CA LYS A 343 4.58 22.23 2.81
C LYS A 343 5.13 21.89 1.42
N VAL A 344 4.57 20.88 0.75
CA VAL A 344 5.09 20.40 -0.54
C VAL A 344 4.75 21.27 -1.75
N ARG A 345 3.85 22.24 -1.62
CA ARG A 345 3.52 23.15 -2.72
C ARG A 345 4.65 24.14 -2.96
N GLY A 346 5.17 24.14 -4.18
CA GLY A 346 6.24 25.03 -4.64
C GLY A 346 5.73 26.22 -5.44
N ALA A 347 6.60 26.75 -6.32
CA ALA A 347 6.29 27.88 -7.17
C ALA A 347 5.13 27.58 -8.13
N ASN A 348 4.23 28.54 -8.31
CA ASN A 348 3.16 28.46 -9.30
C ASN A 348 3.73 28.73 -10.70
N VAL A 349 3.32 27.94 -11.70
CA VAL A 349 3.68 28.14 -13.11
C VAL A 349 2.53 28.73 -13.91
N ASP A 350 1.31 28.30 -13.63
CA ASP A 350 0.13 28.79 -14.32
C ASP A 350 -1.10 28.76 -13.40
N LYS A 351 -2.07 29.60 -13.75
CA LYS A 351 -3.31 29.74 -12.99
C LYS A 351 -4.45 30.24 -13.86
N ILE A 352 -5.59 29.55 -13.75
CA ILE A 352 -6.89 30.04 -14.22
C ILE A 352 -7.69 30.45 -12.99
N GLU A 353 -8.02 31.74 -12.89
CA GLU A 353 -8.86 32.29 -11.80
C GLU A 353 -10.28 32.63 -12.25
N GLU A 354 -10.52 32.70 -13.55
CA GLU A 354 -11.84 32.97 -14.10
C GLU A 354 -12.57 31.65 -14.40
N SER A 355 -13.87 31.61 -14.09
CA SER A 355 -14.68 30.43 -14.36
C SER A 355 -14.77 30.17 -15.88
N VAL A 356 -14.25 29.02 -16.31
CA VAL A 356 -14.34 28.55 -17.70
C VAL A 356 -15.40 27.46 -17.79
N SER A 357 -16.36 27.62 -18.70
CA SER A 357 -17.33 26.55 -19.02
C SER A 357 -16.89 25.83 -20.28
N LEU A 358 -16.78 24.50 -20.20
CA LEU A 358 -16.42 23.62 -21.30
C LEU A 358 -17.62 22.73 -21.64
N ASN A 359 -18.07 22.82 -22.88
CA ASN A 359 -19.00 21.90 -23.50
C ASN A 359 -18.26 20.69 -24.08
N THR A 360 -18.99 19.67 -24.48
CA THR A 360 -18.41 18.44 -25.07
C THR A 360 -17.45 18.75 -26.23
N GLY A 361 -16.21 18.29 -26.11
CA GLY A 361 -15.12 18.49 -27.07
C GLY A 361 -14.30 19.77 -26.85
N GLU A 362 -14.74 20.68 -25.99
CA GLU A 362 -13.99 21.89 -25.63
C GLU A 362 -12.90 21.59 -24.60
N ARG A 363 -11.77 22.28 -24.73
CA ARG A 363 -10.61 22.09 -23.88
C ARG A 363 -9.96 23.41 -23.50
N VAL A 364 -9.24 23.39 -22.39
CA VAL A 364 -8.29 24.43 -22.01
C VAL A 364 -6.91 23.81 -21.79
N GLU A 365 -5.88 24.54 -22.18
CA GLU A 365 -4.48 24.15 -22.00
C GLU A 365 -3.91 24.98 -20.85
N VAL A 366 -3.21 24.31 -19.93
CA VAL A 366 -2.61 24.93 -18.74
C VAL A 366 -1.18 24.43 -18.62
N ASN A 367 -0.22 25.34 -18.52
CA ASN A 367 1.17 24.96 -18.32
C ASN A 367 1.32 24.30 -16.94
N THR A 368 2.18 23.30 -16.85
CA THR A 368 2.48 22.55 -15.62
C THR A 368 3.95 22.22 -15.56
N TYR A 369 4.47 21.85 -14.40
CA TYR A 369 5.74 21.16 -14.32
C TYR A 369 5.57 19.66 -14.63
N ASN A 370 6.65 18.97 -14.98
CA ASN A 370 6.71 17.50 -14.94
C ASN A 370 6.54 17.01 -13.49
N ARG A 371 7.39 17.50 -12.58
CA ARG A 371 7.26 17.32 -11.13
C ARG A 371 6.22 18.29 -10.56
N LEU A 372 5.01 17.81 -10.29
CA LEU A 372 3.80 18.64 -10.24
C LEU A 372 2.98 18.53 -8.95
N ASP A 373 2.35 19.65 -8.60
CA ASP A 373 1.25 19.80 -7.63
C ASP A 373 0.16 20.64 -8.30
N ASN A 374 -0.76 19.96 -8.95
CA ASN A 374 -1.82 20.57 -9.75
C ASN A 374 -3.16 20.44 -9.03
N GLU A 375 -3.94 21.50 -9.02
CA GLU A 375 -5.25 21.54 -8.40
C GLU A 375 -6.30 22.08 -9.37
N TYR A 376 -7.39 21.33 -9.51
CA TYR A 376 -8.51 21.63 -10.39
C TYR A 376 -9.77 21.74 -9.55
N ARG A 377 -10.43 22.89 -9.61
CA ARG A 377 -11.73 23.12 -8.98
C ARG A 377 -12.80 23.15 -10.05
N PHE A 378 -13.80 22.30 -9.94
CA PHE A 378 -14.78 22.12 -11.00
C PHE A 378 -16.16 21.70 -10.51
N THR A 379 -17.17 22.01 -11.29
CA THR A 379 -18.48 21.36 -11.26
C THR A 379 -18.69 20.63 -12.58
N MET A 380 -19.54 19.61 -12.58
CA MET A 380 -19.84 18.84 -13.78
C MET A 380 -21.28 18.40 -13.79
N SER A 381 -21.90 18.40 -14.97
CA SER A 381 -23.28 17.92 -15.13
C SER A 381 -23.37 16.42 -14.85
N ASN A 382 -24.59 15.92 -14.68
CA ASN A 382 -24.82 14.47 -14.64
C ASN A 382 -24.33 13.84 -15.95
N ASP A 383 -23.73 12.67 -15.82
CA ASP A 383 -23.13 11.86 -16.90
C ASP A 383 -22.03 12.60 -17.70
N ALA A 384 -21.44 13.66 -17.12
CA ALA A 384 -20.28 14.32 -17.67
C ALA A 384 -18.99 13.52 -17.43
N ILE A 385 -18.02 13.70 -18.33
CA ILE A 385 -16.70 13.09 -18.28
C ILE A 385 -15.64 14.19 -18.45
N LEU A 386 -14.86 14.40 -17.39
CA LEU A 386 -13.66 15.24 -17.38
C LEU A 386 -12.45 14.38 -17.72
N GLU A 387 -11.67 14.78 -18.70
CA GLU A 387 -10.34 14.22 -18.96
C GLU A 387 -9.28 15.30 -18.70
N ILE A 388 -8.25 14.96 -17.92
CA ILE A 388 -7.05 15.77 -17.76
C ILE A 388 -5.91 14.94 -18.31
N LYS A 389 -5.31 15.39 -19.41
CA LYS A 389 -4.21 14.71 -20.09
C LYS A 389 -2.94 15.55 -20.01
N GLN A 390 -1.83 14.96 -19.59
CA GLN A 390 -0.53 15.59 -19.73
C GLN A 390 0.08 15.23 -21.09
N GLU A 391 0.52 16.23 -21.86
CA GLU A 391 0.86 16.07 -23.27
C GLU A 391 2.10 15.20 -23.50
N ASN A 392 3.24 15.53 -22.86
CA ASN A 392 4.50 14.81 -23.13
C ASN A 392 4.59 13.47 -22.39
N ASN A 393 4.19 13.42 -21.12
CA ASN A 393 4.25 12.19 -20.33
C ASN A 393 3.09 11.21 -20.63
N ASN A 394 2.06 11.68 -21.35
CA ASN A 394 0.99 10.86 -21.92
C ASN A 394 0.24 9.98 -20.91
N TYR A 395 0.10 10.46 -19.67
CA TYR A 395 -0.92 9.96 -18.76
C TYR A 395 -2.20 10.79 -18.90
N ARG A 396 -3.33 10.18 -18.56
CA ARG A 396 -4.61 10.87 -18.44
C ARG A 396 -5.38 10.42 -17.21
N ILE A 397 -6.06 11.37 -16.59
CA ILE A 397 -6.99 11.17 -15.47
C ILE A 397 -8.39 11.41 -16.02
N VAL A 398 -9.27 10.43 -15.88
CA VAL A 398 -10.65 10.50 -16.35
C VAL A 398 -11.59 10.43 -15.15
N VAL A 399 -12.39 11.48 -14.96
CA VAL A 399 -13.40 11.57 -13.89
C VAL A 399 -14.79 11.53 -14.53
N THR A 400 -15.57 10.51 -14.20
CA THR A 400 -16.91 10.29 -14.74
C THR A 400 -17.97 10.51 -13.66
N ASN A 401 -18.89 11.46 -13.86
CA ASN A 401 -20.02 11.72 -12.96
C ASN A 401 -21.28 10.97 -13.41
N SER A 402 -21.22 9.64 -13.37
CA SER A 402 -22.42 8.83 -13.54
C SER A 402 -23.26 8.85 -12.27
N THR A 403 -24.58 8.90 -12.43
CA THR A 403 -25.54 8.81 -11.31
C THR A 403 -25.45 7.49 -10.53
N SER A 404 -25.05 6.40 -11.19
CA SER A 404 -24.98 5.06 -10.59
C SER A 404 -23.57 4.55 -10.37
N THR A 405 -22.64 4.91 -11.26
CA THR A 405 -21.25 4.38 -11.25
C THR A 405 -20.22 5.49 -11.46
N PRO A 406 -20.22 6.53 -10.61
CA PRO A 406 -19.20 7.56 -10.70
C PRO A 406 -17.82 6.94 -10.44
N LYS A 407 -16.79 7.38 -11.16
CA LYS A 407 -15.47 6.75 -11.08
C LYS A 407 -14.34 7.68 -11.48
N VAL A 408 -13.14 7.32 -11.02
CA VAL A 408 -11.87 7.87 -11.49
C VAL A 408 -11.06 6.76 -12.15
N GLN A 409 -10.44 7.07 -13.28
CA GLN A 409 -9.54 6.18 -13.98
C GLN A 409 -8.24 6.91 -14.30
N VAL A 410 -7.12 6.18 -14.26
CA VAL A 410 -5.82 6.67 -14.71
C VAL A 410 -5.32 5.77 -15.81
N PHE A 411 -4.87 6.36 -16.90
CA PHE A 411 -4.27 5.64 -18.01
C PHE A 411 -2.88 6.18 -18.33
N THR A 412 -2.02 5.29 -18.83
CA THR A 412 -0.78 5.63 -19.53
C THR A 412 -0.86 5.07 -20.94
N GLY A 413 -0.87 5.94 -21.95
CA GLY A 413 -1.23 5.54 -23.32
C GLY A 413 -2.59 4.84 -23.37
N THR A 414 -2.62 3.58 -23.79
CA THR A 414 -3.84 2.75 -23.84
C THR A 414 -4.03 1.86 -22.61
N TYR A 415 -3.03 1.78 -21.73
CA TYR A 415 -3.09 0.95 -20.53
C TYR A 415 -3.87 1.65 -19.43
N ASN A 416 -4.85 0.95 -18.84
CA ASN A 416 -5.59 1.42 -17.68
C ASN A 416 -4.82 1.02 -16.42
N CYS A 417 -4.19 1.98 -15.75
CA CYS A 417 -3.47 1.72 -14.49
C CYS A 417 -4.44 1.29 -13.41
N PHE A 418 -5.55 2.02 -13.24
CA PHE A 418 -6.63 1.61 -12.35
C PHE A 418 -7.98 2.20 -12.75
N THR A 419 -9.04 1.53 -12.28
CA THR A 419 -10.39 2.09 -12.17
C THR A 419 -10.81 2.06 -10.72
N TYR A 420 -11.23 3.21 -10.18
CA TYR A 420 -11.75 3.33 -8.82
C TYR A 420 -13.19 3.82 -8.85
N ASP A 421 -14.10 2.98 -8.35
CA ASP A 421 -15.51 3.33 -8.23
C ASP A 421 -15.72 4.26 -7.03
N LEU A 422 -16.24 5.45 -7.33
CA LEU A 422 -16.64 6.41 -6.32
C LEU A 422 -18.04 6.07 -5.80
N ARG A 423 -18.37 6.62 -4.64
CA ARG A 423 -19.72 6.49 -4.10
C ARG A 423 -20.72 7.31 -4.91
N PRO A 424 -21.97 6.86 -5.03
CA PRO A 424 -23.03 7.67 -5.65
C PRO A 424 -23.08 9.07 -5.03
N GLY A 425 -23.15 10.09 -5.89
CA GLY A 425 -23.17 11.49 -5.47
C GLY A 425 -21.82 12.09 -5.06
N ALA A 426 -20.71 11.35 -5.11
CA ALA A 426 -19.37 11.84 -4.73
C ALA A 426 -18.88 13.04 -5.56
N LEU A 427 -19.46 13.26 -6.74
CA LEU A 427 -19.12 14.33 -7.67
C LEU A 427 -20.18 15.45 -7.73
N THR A 428 -21.12 15.46 -6.78
CA THR A 428 -22.19 16.48 -6.72
C THR A 428 -21.66 17.83 -6.26
N GLY A 429 -21.95 18.88 -7.02
CA GLY A 429 -21.59 20.25 -6.66
C GLY A 429 -20.13 20.58 -6.96
N ASN A 430 -19.48 21.31 -6.05
CA ASN A 430 -18.10 21.76 -6.20
C ASN A 430 -17.14 20.62 -5.85
N ASN A 431 -16.24 20.32 -6.79
CA ASN A 431 -15.23 19.30 -6.66
C ASN A 431 -13.83 19.93 -6.66
N VAL A 432 -12.90 19.28 -5.96
CA VAL A 432 -11.47 19.61 -5.94
C VAL A 432 -10.71 18.34 -6.24
N LEU A 433 -9.97 18.34 -7.34
CA LEU A 433 -9.02 17.28 -7.69
C LEU A 433 -7.61 17.86 -7.58
N ARG A 434 -6.78 17.26 -6.73
CA ARG A 434 -5.37 17.62 -6.58
C ARG A 434 -4.50 16.45 -7.00
N VAL A 435 -3.50 16.69 -7.84
CA VAL A 435 -2.58 15.68 -8.37
C VAL A 435 -1.18 16.04 -7.94
N LEU A 436 -0.55 15.15 -7.19
CA LEU A 436 0.88 15.20 -6.87
C LEU A 436 1.59 14.18 -7.75
N GLY A 437 2.65 14.60 -8.43
CA GLY A 437 3.38 13.75 -9.37
C GLY A 437 4.88 13.97 -9.32
N GLU A 438 5.63 12.88 -9.22
CA GLU A 438 7.08 12.84 -9.35
C GLU A 438 7.55 11.44 -9.74
N GLY A 439 8.67 11.35 -10.47
CA GLY A 439 9.12 10.05 -11.00
C GLY A 439 7.98 9.38 -11.75
N ARG A 440 7.70 8.12 -11.48
CA ARG A 440 6.55 7.43 -12.11
C ARG A 440 5.34 7.30 -11.18
N ASN A 441 5.28 8.10 -10.12
CA ASN A 441 4.21 8.04 -9.11
C ASN A 441 3.26 9.22 -9.29
N LEU A 442 1.96 8.91 -9.25
CA LEU A 442 0.88 9.88 -9.11
C LEU A 442 0.12 9.59 -7.82
N GLU A 443 -0.17 10.62 -7.04
CA GLU A 443 -1.16 10.56 -5.98
C GLU A 443 -2.23 11.63 -6.20
N ILE A 444 -3.47 11.18 -6.34
CA ILE A 444 -4.61 12.01 -6.75
C ILE A 444 -5.58 12.10 -5.59
N SER A 445 -5.74 13.29 -5.02
CA SER A 445 -6.79 13.57 -4.05
C SER A 445 -8.05 14.09 -4.74
N LEU A 446 -9.22 13.55 -4.36
CA LEU A 446 -10.52 14.05 -4.79
C LEU A 446 -11.39 14.36 -3.56
N ASN A 447 -11.82 15.62 -3.45
CA ASN A 447 -12.75 16.13 -2.45
C ASN A 447 -12.37 15.83 -0.99
N ASP A 448 -11.07 15.69 -0.71
CA ASP A 448 -10.51 15.25 0.57
C ASP A 448 -11.14 13.95 1.10
N ARG A 449 -11.65 13.09 0.20
CA ARG A 449 -12.33 11.84 0.52
C ARG A 449 -11.69 10.62 -0.11
N TYR A 450 -10.89 10.83 -1.14
CA TYR A 450 -10.18 9.80 -1.85
C TYR A 450 -8.76 10.29 -2.08
N VAL A 451 -7.77 9.47 -1.76
CA VAL A 451 -6.40 9.55 -2.26
C VAL A 451 -6.16 8.30 -3.08
N LEU A 452 -5.91 8.50 -4.37
CA LEU A 452 -5.83 7.45 -5.37
C LEU A 452 -4.41 7.42 -5.93
N THR A 453 -3.72 6.32 -5.70
CA THR A 453 -2.31 6.14 -6.09
C THR A 453 -2.23 5.53 -7.48
N SER A 454 -1.28 5.97 -8.30
CA SER A 454 -0.99 5.33 -9.58
C SER A 454 0.51 5.21 -9.84
N ARG A 455 0.90 4.09 -10.42
CA ARG A 455 2.17 3.92 -11.11
C ARG A 455 1.95 4.13 -12.60
N ILE A 456 2.68 5.07 -13.21
CA ILE A 456 2.60 5.37 -14.64
C ILE A 456 3.85 4.87 -15.40
N GLU A 457 3.78 4.82 -16.73
CA GLU A 457 4.86 4.31 -17.56
C GLU A 457 6.04 5.28 -17.65
N ARG A 458 5.74 6.55 -17.98
CA ARG A 458 6.75 7.59 -18.20
C ARG A 458 7.06 8.34 -16.92
N SER A 459 8.34 8.66 -16.75
CA SER A 459 8.83 9.36 -15.58
C SER A 459 8.61 10.86 -15.72
N LEU A 460 8.09 11.47 -14.66
CA LEU A 460 7.91 12.90 -14.41
C LEU A 460 9.19 13.55 -13.84
N THR A 461 10.36 12.99 -14.17
CA THR A 461 11.69 13.49 -13.78
C THR A 461 12.07 14.70 -14.61
N LEU A 462 13.01 15.53 -14.13
CA LEU A 462 13.39 16.87 -14.59
C LEU A 462 12.74 18.02 -13.80
N ASP A 463 13.57 18.64 -12.96
CA ASP A 463 13.27 19.95 -12.40
C ASP A 463 13.28 21.05 -13.46
N GLY A 464 12.21 21.85 -13.49
CA GLY A 464 12.18 23.07 -14.29
C GLY A 464 11.72 22.89 -15.73
N GLU A 465 11.49 21.66 -16.18
CA GLU A 465 10.78 21.42 -17.44
C GLU A 465 9.27 21.63 -17.27
N ILE A 466 8.74 22.43 -18.18
CA ILE A 466 7.32 22.74 -18.30
C ILE A 466 6.72 21.79 -19.33
N ASP A 467 5.54 21.27 -19.02
CA ASP A 467 4.66 20.49 -19.90
C ASP A 467 3.28 21.18 -19.93
N THR A 468 2.34 20.64 -20.70
CA THR A 468 0.98 21.15 -20.82
C THR A 468 -0.01 20.11 -20.33
N ASN A 469 -0.92 20.52 -19.45
CA ASN A 469 -2.13 19.77 -19.16
C ASN A 469 -3.25 20.25 -20.07
N ILE A 470 -3.87 19.31 -20.77
CA ILE A 470 -5.09 19.51 -21.55
C ILE A 470 -6.26 19.08 -20.67
N VAL A 471 -7.10 20.04 -20.30
CA VAL A 471 -8.33 19.80 -19.54
C VAL A 471 -9.49 19.81 -20.51
N LEU A 472 -10.13 18.66 -20.71
CA LEU A 472 -11.10 18.39 -21.76
C LEU A 472 -12.44 17.96 -21.16
N ALA A 473 -13.53 18.56 -21.63
CA ALA A 473 -14.87 18.02 -21.44
C ALA A 473 -15.13 16.93 -22.49
N GLN A 474 -14.81 15.68 -22.16
CA GLN A 474 -15.01 14.56 -23.08
C GLN A 474 -16.50 14.30 -23.33
N GLN A 475 -17.34 14.54 -22.33
CA GLN A 475 -18.79 14.43 -22.42
C GLN A 475 -19.47 15.36 -21.41
N GLY A 476 -20.64 15.88 -21.74
CA GLY A 476 -21.42 16.74 -20.87
C GLY A 476 -20.81 18.14 -20.72
N ASN A 477 -21.25 18.86 -19.69
CA ASN A 477 -20.79 20.21 -19.39
C ASN A 477 -19.94 20.20 -18.12
N ILE A 478 -18.80 20.90 -18.17
CA ILE A 478 -17.87 21.06 -17.06
C ILE A 478 -17.65 22.55 -16.85
N SER A 479 -17.73 23.01 -15.61
CA SER A 479 -17.33 24.36 -15.25
C SER A 479 -16.10 24.29 -14.37
N LEU A 480 -14.96 24.74 -14.89
CA LEU A 480 -13.72 24.91 -14.14
C LEU A 480 -13.79 26.25 -13.43
N SER A 481 -13.87 26.26 -12.11
CA SER A 481 -13.86 27.50 -11.32
C SER A 481 -12.44 28.00 -11.06
N SER A 482 -11.46 27.11 -11.02
CA SER A 482 -10.05 27.49 -11.04
C SER A 482 -9.15 26.31 -11.39
N VAL A 483 -7.99 26.61 -11.97
CA VAL A 483 -6.86 25.67 -12.09
C VAL A 483 -5.63 26.33 -11.51
N SER A 484 -4.86 25.61 -10.70
CA SER A 484 -3.55 26.07 -10.20
C SER A 484 -2.53 24.97 -10.42
N THR A 485 -1.48 25.27 -11.16
CA THR A 485 -0.39 24.34 -11.42
C THR A 485 0.87 24.83 -10.72
N ASN A 486 1.46 23.97 -9.91
CA ASN A 486 2.60 24.32 -9.06
C ASN A 486 3.69 23.28 -9.20
N LYS A 487 4.93 23.69 -8.94
CA LYS A 487 6.03 22.76 -8.75
C LYS A 487 5.77 21.95 -7.48
N LEU A 488 5.94 20.64 -7.53
CA LEU A 488 6.04 19.84 -6.31
C LEU A 488 7.46 19.98 -5.75
N LYS A 489 7.58 20.45 -4.51
CA LYS A 489 8.88 20.59 -3.84
C LYS A 489 9.56 19.24 -3.69
N LYS A 490 10.89 19.30 -3.66
CA LYS A 490 11.77 18.21 -3.27
C LYS A 490 11.77 18.03 -1.77
N ARG A 491 12.18 16.83 -1.33
CA ARG A 491 12.46 16.56 0.07
C ARG A 491 13.49 17.53 0.67
N SER A 492 14.51 17.93 -0.09
CA SER A 492 15.53 18.89 0.37
C SER A 492 15.02 20.33 0.56
N GLU A 493 13.79 20.62 0.14
CA GLU A 493 13.14 21.94 0.26
C GLU A 493 12.09 21.98 1.40
N LEU A 494 11.93 20.88 2.15
CA LEU A 494 10.95 20.75 3.24
C LEU A 494 11.48 21.17 4.62
#